data_AF-A0A261KSC1-F1
#
_entry.id   AF-A0A261KSC1-F1
#
_cell.length_a   1.000
_cell.length_b   1.000
_cell.length_c   1.000
_cell.angle_alpha   90.00
_cell.angle_beta   90.00
_cell.angle_gamma   90.00
#
_symmetry.space_group_name_H-M   'P 1'
#
loop_
_entity.id
_entity.type
_entity.pdbx_description
1 polymer ?
#
loop_
_entity_poly.entity_id
_entity_poly.type
_entity_poly.pdbx_seq_one_letter_code
_entity_poly.pdbx_strand_id
1 'polypeptide(L)'
;MARARAGEGPTLIEALTYRFRGHSLADPDELRDQQEKEYWFSRDPIKQFKTYLTENNLVDVAELTAIDQKIEELITEAVEFATNSPEPGSDELYRYVFAEG
;
A
#
# COMPACT_ATOMS: atom_id res chain seq x y z
N MET A 1 18.43 6.46 8.11
CA MET A 1 18.11 7.59 9.02
C MET A 1 19.31 8.12 9.82
N ALA A 2 20.31 7.31 10.16
CA ALA A 2 21.49 7.77 10.93
C ALA A 2 22.20 8.99 10.31
N ARG A 3 22.52 8.94 9.00
CA ARG A 3 23.20 10.02 8.27
C ARG A 3 22.49 11.38 8.35
N ALA A 4 21.20 11.42 8.00
CA ALA A 4 20.41 12.64 8.06
C ALA A 4 20.32 13.20 9.49
N ARG A 5 20.12 12.31 10.49
CA ARG A 5 20.09 12.72 11.91
C ARG A 5 21.44 13.21 12.42
N ALA A 6 22.54 12.72 11.87
CA ALA A 6 23.89 13.17 12.19
C ALA A 6 24.26 14.51 11.52
N GLY A 7 23.39 15.09 10.70
CA GLY A 7 23.64 16.35 10.01
C GLY A 7 24.52 16.22 8.75
N GLU A 8 24.73 15.00 8.25
CA GLU A 8 25.60 14.73 7.09
C GLU A 8 24.89 14.93 5.72
N GLY A 9 23.74 15.60 5.73
CA GLY A 9 22.98 15.93 4.53
C GLY A 9 22.07 14.78 4.02
N PRO A 10 21.44 15.00 2.84
CA PRO A 10 20.44 14.09 2.30
C PRO A 10 21.05 12.81 1.71
N THR A 11 20.18 11.87 1.36
CA THR A 11 20.51 10.63 0.63
C THR A 11 19.42 10.35 -0.38
N LEU A 12 19.80 10.00 -1.61
CA LEU A 12 18.87 9.45 -2.60
C LEU A 12 18.81 7.92 -2.41
N ILE A 13 17.61 7.37 -2.32
CA ILE A 13 17.37 5.92 -2.27
C ILE A 13 16.48 5.57 -3.45
N GLU A 14 16.96 4.69 -4.32
CA GLU A 14 16.16 4.09 -5.39
C GLU A 14 15.67 2.73 -4.93
N ALA A 15 14.34 2.58 -4.83
CA ALA A 15 13.69 1.31 -4.50
C ALA A 15 13.05 0.74 -5.78
N LEU A 16 13.75 -0.19 -6.42
CA LEU A 16 13.25 -0.87 -7.62
C LEU A 16 12.08 -1.78 -7.25
N THR A 17 10.88 -1.40 -7.69
CA THR A 17 9.61 -2.08 -7.40
C THR A 17 8.76 -2.20 -8.64
N TYR A 18 7.61 -2.88 -8.52
CA TYR A 18 6.70 -3.13 -9.62
C TYR A 18 5.23 -2.92 -9.26
N ARG A 19 4.48 -2.29 -10.17
CA ARG A 19 3.03 -2.07 -10.05
C ARG A 19 2.29 -3.23 -10.73
N PHE A 20 1.53 -4.03 -9.99
CA PHE A 20 0.87 -5.20 -10.57
C PHE A 20 -0.36 -4.90 -11.44
N ARG A 21 -1.17 -3.90 -11.07
CA ARG A 21 -2.34 -3.45 -11.87
C ARG A 21 -1.97 -2.34 -12.84
N GLY A 22 -2.90 -1.81 -13.65
CA GLY A 22 -2.74 -0.62 -14.53
C GLY A 22 -2.39 0.69 -13.81
N HIS A 23 -2.02 1.75 -14.55
CA HIS A 23 -1.52 3.02 -13.98
C HIS A 23 -2.55 3.67 -13.07
N SER A 24 -3.81 3.51 -13.44
CA SER A 24 -4.98 3.93 -12.68
C SER A 24 -6.12 2.93 -12.91
N LEU A 25 -7.27 3.16 -12.29
CA LEU A 25 -8.49 2.39 -12.55
C LEU A 25 -8.98 2.51 -14.00
N ALA A 26 -8.61 3.57 -14.72
CA ALA A 26 -8.98 3.78 -16.12
C ALA A 26 -8.00 3.16 -17.12
N ASP A 27 -6.83 2.69 -16.67
CA ASP A 27 -5.81 2.09 -17.53
C ASP A 27 -5.97 0.57 -17.58
N PRO A 28 -6.32 -0.02 -18.74
CA PRO A 28 -6.52 -1.46 -18.90
C PRO A 28 -5.22 -2.27 -18.88
N ASP A 29 -4.05 -1.63 -18.82
CA ASP A 29 -2.75 -2.28 -18.69
C ASP A 29 -2.25 -3.07 -19.91
N GLU A 30 -2.62 -2.62 -21.11
CA GLU A 30 -2.38 -3.34 -22.37
C GLU A 30 -0.96 -3.17 -22.92
N LEU A 31 -0.22 -2.14 -22.48
CA LEU A 31 1.07 -1.77 -23.07
C LEU A 31 2.26 -2.54 -22.47
N ARG A 32 2.05 -3.37 -21.45
CA ARG A 32 3.12 -4.08 -20.74
C ARG A 32 3.16 -5.55 -21.12
N ASP A 33 4.37 -6.03 -21.35
CA ASP A 33 4.62 -7.42 -21.69
C ASP A 33 4.20 -8.37 -20.55
N GLN A 34 3.64 -9.51 -20.94
CA GLN A 34 3.12 -10.48 -20.00
C GLN A 34 4.24 -11.20 -19.23
N GLN A 35 5.39 -11.47 -19.88
CA GLN A 35 6.54 -12.12 -19.24
C GLN A 35 7.19 -11.19 -18.21
N GLU A 36 7.25 -9.88 -18.50
CA GLU A 36 7.67 -8.88 -17.53
C GLU A 36 6.78 -8.91 -16.28
N LYS A 37 5.45 -8.92 -16.45
CA LYS A 37 4.49 -8.99 -15.34
C LYS A 37 4.68 -10.26 -14.50
N GLU A 38 4.82 -11.41 -15.13
CA GLU A 38 5.01 -12.69 -14.44
C GLU A 38 6.34 -12.76 -13.68
N TYR A 39 7.41 -12.26 -14.29
CA TYR A 39 8.72 -12.14 -13.66
C TYR A 39 8.65 -11.35 -12.35
N TRP A 40 7.99 -10.19 -12.36
CA TRP A 40 7.83 -9.38 -11.15
C TRP A 40 6.83 -9.96 -10.16
N PHE A 41 5.77 -10.63 -10.63
CA PHE A 41 4.79 -11.27 -9.75
C PHE A 41 5.41 -12.43 -8.95
N SER A 42 6.38 -13.15 -9.50
CA SER A 42 7.16 -14.16 -8.77
C SER A 42 7.99 -13.57 -7.61
N ARG A 43 8.16 -12.24 -7.59
CA ARG A 43 8.93 -11.49 -6.61
C ARG A 43 8.08 -10.68 -5.64
N ASP A 44 6.81 -11.08 -5.50
CA ASP A 44 5.91 -10.48 -4.53
C ASP A 44 6.57 -10.45 -3.13
N PRO A 45 6.83 -9.25 -2.58
CA PRO A 45 7.55 -9.11 -1.32
C PRO A 45 6.75 -9.67 -0.14
N ILE A 46 5.41 -9.71 -0.22
CA ILE A 46 4.56 -10.27 0.83
C ILE A 46 4.78 -11.79 0.89
N LYS A 47 4.78 -12.45 -0.27
CA LYS A 47 5.03 -13.91 -0.35
C LYS A 47 6.43 -14.27 0.10
N GLN A 48 7.45 -13.54 -0.39
CA GLN A 48 8.84 -13.81 -0.01
C GLN A 48 9.06 -13.60 1.49
N PHE A 49 8.51 -12.53 2.07
CA PHE A 49 8.68 -12.26 3.48
C PHE A 49 7.90 -13.27 4.34
N LYS A 50 6.69 -13.67 3.93
CA LYS A 50 5.95 -14.77 4.56
C LYS A 50 6.79 -16.06 4.63
N THR A 51 7.36 -16.49 3.50
CA THR A 51 8.24 -17.67 3.44
C THR A 51 9.40 -17.53 4.41
N TYR A 52 10.11 -16.40 4.36
CA TYR A 52 11.23 -16.11 5.26
C TYR A 52 10.84 -16.23 6.74
N LEU A 53 9.73 -15.62 7.16
CA LEU A 53 9.28 -15.67 8.54
C LEU A 53 8.96 -17.11 8.98
N THR A 54 8.27 -17.88 8.14
CA THR A 54 7.91 -19.27 8.46
C THR A 54 9.11 -20.21 8.50
N GLU A 55 10.05 -20.09 7.54
CA GLU A 55 11.26 -20.93 7.49
C GLU A 55 12.20 -20.67 8.67
N ASN A 56 12.17 -19.45 9.21
CA ASN A 56 12.96 -19.06 10.37
C ASN A 56 12.21 -19.23 11.70
N ASN A 57 11.01 -19.83 11.70
CA ASN A 57 10.17 -20.02 12.89
C ASN A 57 9.92 -18.71 13.67
N LEU A 58 9.80 -17.58 12.96
CA LEU A 58 9.52 -16.26 13.53
C LEU A 58 8.02 -16.00 13.69
N VAL A 59 7.20 -16.77 12.97
CA VAL A 59 5.74 -16.71 12.99
C VAL A 59 5.20 -18.09 12.61
N ASP A 60 4.03 -18.45 13.13
CA ASP A 60 3.30 -19.60 12.65
C ASP A 60 2.27 -19.22 11.55
N VAL A 61 1.77 -20.23 10.84
CA VAL A 61 0.79 -20.00 9.75
C VAL A 61 -0.56 -19.52 10.27
N ALA A 62 -0.93 -19.88 11.51
CA ALA A 62 -2.20 -19.50 12.11
C ALA A 62 -2.21 -18.01 12.49
N GLU A 63 -1.09 -17.48 13.00
CA GLU A 63 -0.87 -16.06 13.27
C GLU A 63 -1.01 -15.23 11.99
N LEU A 64 -0.37 -15.65 10.90
CA LEU A 64 -0.52 -14.96 9.60
C LEU A 64 -1.97 -14.97 9.10
N THR A 65 -2.66 -16.10 9.26
CA THR A 65 -4.07 -16.23 8.86
C THR A 65 -4.97 -15.32 9.70
N ALA A 66 -4.70 -15.22 11.01
CA ALA A 66 -5.43 -14.32 11.90
C ALA A 66 -5.19 -12.84 11.55
N ILE A 67 -3.98 -12.48 11.12
CA ILE A 67 -3.69 -11.14 10.60
C ILE A 67 -4.51 -10.86 9.34
N ASP A 68 -4.51 -11.79 8.36
CA ASP A 68 -5.27 -11.63 7.11
C ASP A 68 -6.77 -11.39 7.39
N GLN A 69 -7.36 -12.19 8.28
CA GLN A 69 -8.78 -12.04 8.69
C GLN A 69 -9.05 -10.68 9.35
N LYS A 70 -8.20 -10.27 10.29
CA LYS A 70 -8.35 -8.97 10.95
C LYS A 70 -8.27 -7.81 9.97
N ILE A 71 -7.40 -7.90 8.97
CA ILE A 71 -7.26 -6.86 7.94
C ILE A 71 -8.48 -6.85 7.00
N GLU A 72 -9.04 -8.01 6.67
CA GLU A 72 -10.27 -8.11 5.88
C GLU A 72 -11.47 -7.47 6.59
N GLU A 73 -11.63 -7.72 7.89
CA GLU A 73 -12.64 -7.07 8.74
C GLU A 73 -12.45 -5.54 8.75
N LEU A 74 -11.22 -5.07 8.99
CA LEU A 74 -10.90 -3.65 9.02
C LEU A 74 -11.17 -2.95 7.68
N ILE A 75 -10.83 -3.58 6.56
CA ILE A 75 -11.10 -3.04 5.22
C ILE A 75 -12.61 -2.98 4.98
N THR A 76 -13.35 -4.01 5.38
CA THR A 76 -14.81 -4.05 5.24
C THR A 76 -15.46 -2.90 5.99
N GLU A 77 -15.11 -2.72 7.27
CA GLU A 77 -15.61 -1.61 8.09
C GLU A 77 -15.26 -0.24 7.48
N ALA A 78 -14.02 -0.06 6.98
CA ALA A 78 -13.59 1.18 6.37
C ALA A 78 -14.36 1.50 5.07
N VAL A 79 -14.63 0.48 4.24
CA VAL A 79 -15.41 0.64 3.00
C VAL A 79 -16.88 0.96 3.32
N GLU A 80 -17.48 0.30 4.30
CA GLU A 80 -18.83 0.60 4.76
C GLU A 80 -18.94 2.03 5.29
N PHE A 81 -18.00 2.44 6.15
CA PHE A 81 -17.94 3.81 6.64
C PHE A 81 -17.84 4.84 5.51
N ALA A 82 -16.92 4.62 4.57
CA ALA A 82 -16.72 5.53 3.43
C ALA A 82 -17.96 5.61 2.52
N THR A 83 -18.61 4.47 2.27
CA THR A 83 -19.80 4.41 1.39
C THR A 83 -21.03 5.04 2.04
N ASN A 84 -21.16 4.94 3.36
CA ASN A 84 -22.29 5.49 4.12
C ASN A 84 -22.07 6.93 4.59
N SER A 85 -20.87 7.48 4.41
CA SER A 85 -20.57 8.85 4.79
C SER A 85 -21.33 9.84 3.89
N PRO A 86 -21.90 10.92 4.45
CA PRO A 86 -22.57 11.93 3.65
C PRO A 86 -21.57 12.66 2.75
N GLU A 87 -22.00 13.03 1.55
CA GLU A 87 -21.28 13.97 0.70
C GLU A 87 -21.11 15.32 1.42
N PRO A 88 -20.00 16.04 1.20
CA PRO A 88 -19.80 17.35 1.80
C PRO A 88 -20.84 18.36 1.27
N GLY A 89 -21.23 19.29 2.14
CA GLY A 89 -22.10 20.40 1.77
C GLY A 89 -21.42 21.35 0.78
N SER A 90 -22.20 22.01 -0.07
CA SER A 90 -21.67 23.02 -1.01
C SER A 90 -21.08 24.24 -0.29
N ASP A 91 -21.47 24.50 0.96
CA ASP A 91 -20.90 25.51 1.84
C ASP A 91 -19.45 25.23 2.22
N GLU A 92 -18.99 23.99 2.10
CA GLU A 92 -17.59 23.61 2.37
C GLU A 92 -16.65 23.88 1.20
N LEU A 93 -17.15 24.31 0.03
CA LEU A 93 -16.36 24.47 -1.20
C LEU A 93 -15.11 25.37 -1.02
N TYR A 94 -15.23 26.44 -0.24
CA TYR A 94 -14.15 27.41 -0.01
C TYR A 94 -13.39 27.17 1.30
N ARG A 95 -13.75 26.13 2.04
CA ARG A 95 -13.10 25.77 3.29
C ARG A 95 -11.63 25.41 3.03
N TYR A 96 -10.74 25.89 3.90
CA TYR A 96 -9.29 25.69 3.82
C TYR A 96 -8.55 26.37 2.65
N VAL A 97 -9.19 27.29 1.91
CA VAL A 97 -8.47 28.17 0.96
C VAL A 97 -7.52 29.10 1.70
N PHE A 98 -7.94 29.59 2.86
CA PHE A 98 -7.11 30.33 3.81
C PHE A 98 -7.21 29.69 5.19
N ALA A 99 -6.16 29.84 6.00
CA ALA A 99 -6.26 29.56 7.42
C ALA A 99 -7.20 30.57 8.08
N GLU A 100 -7.98 30.13 9.05
CA GLU A 100 -8.76 31.04 9.90
C GLU A 100 -7.78 31.89 10.72
N GLY A 101 -7.95 33.21 10.68
CA GLY A 101 -7.10 34.19 11.39
C GLY A 101 -7.53 34.41 12.83
#